data_AF-A0A925U5I7-F1
#
_entry.id   AF-A0A925U5I7-F1
#
_cell.length_a   1.000
_cell.length_b   1.000
_cell.length_c   1.000
_cell.angle_alpha   90.00
_cell.angle_beta   90.00
_cell.angle_gamma   90.00
#
_symmetry.space_group_name_H-M   'P 1'
#
loop_
_entity.id
_entity.type
_entity.pdbx_description
1 polymer ?
#
loop_
_entity_poly.entity_id
_entity_poly.type
_entity_poly.pdbx_seq_one_letter_code
_entity_poly.pdbx_strand_id
1 'polypeptide(L)'
;EKLAAANVAAQARGRSFSYGIRLHVIVRETNAEAWAAAESLIKHLDDKTIEAAQAIFSRMDSVGQSRMQALHGGRRDKLEISPNLWAGVGLVRGGAGTALVGDPQTVAARIKEYMALGIDTFILSGYPHLEEAYRFAELVFPLLPLSHVENKAATNVNTGPFGEIIAHEYRPNVVADKARAQS
;
A
#
# COMPACT_ATOMS: atom_id res chain seq x y z
N GLU A 1 15.87 -8.82 5.78
CA GLU A 1 15.42 -10.07 6.45
C GLU A 1 14.17 -10.69 5.82
N LYS A 2 12.99 -10.03 5.83
CA LYS A 2 11.73 -10.59 5.31
C LYS A 2 11.79 -11.12 3.87
N LEU A 3 12.32 -10.33 2.93
CA LEU A 3 12.43 -10.72 1.52
C LEU A 3 13.38 -11.91 1.33
N ALA A 4 14.48 -11.94 2.08
CA ALA A 4 15.43 -13.05 2.03
C ALA A 4 14.81 -14.37 2.51
N ALA A 5 14.06 -14.35 3.61
CA ALA A 5 13.35 -15.53 4.10
C ALA A 5 12.30 -16.04 3.10
N ALA A 6 11.56 -15.14 2.46
CA ALA A 6 10.60 -15.50 1.42
C ALA A 6 11.28 -16.08 0.16
N ASN A 7 12.42 -15.50 -0.26
CA ASN A 7 13.22 -16.00 -1.37
C ASN A 7 13.73 -17.42 -1.11
N VAL A 8 14.25 -17.72 0.08
CA VAL A 8 14.69 -19.07 0.46
C VAL A 8 13.52 -20.07 0.34
N ALA A 9 12.34 -19.72 0.85
CA ALA A 9 11.16 -20.58 0.78
C ALA A 9 10.65 -20.81 -0.66
N ALA A 10 10.78 -19.81 -1.53
CA ALA A 10 10.41 -19.89 -2.95
C ALA A 10 11.41 -20.76 -3.72
N GLN A 11 12.71 -20.52 -3.53
CA GLN A 11 13.79 -21.25 -4.18
C GLN A 11 13.78 -22.74 -3.81
N ALA A 12 13.49 -23.08 -2.55
CA ALA A 12 13.29 -24.47 -2.11
C ALA A 12 12.18 -25.21 -2.88
N ARG A 13 11.30 -24.48 -3.58
CA ARG A 13 10.23 -25.02 -4.42
C ARG A 13 10.44 -24.75 -5.92
N GLY A 14 11.63 -24.29 -6.32
CA GLY A 14 11.93 -23.95 -7.72
C GLY A 14 11.13 -22.76 -8.26
N ARG A 15 10.65 -21.87 -7.39
CA ARG A 15 9.86 -20.68 -7.75
C ARG A 15 10.62 -19.40 -7.42
N SER A 16 10.24 -18.32 -8.10
CA SER A 16 10.61 -16.95 -7.74
C SER A 16 9.36 -16.13 -7.36
N PHE A 17 9.56 -15.09 -6.56
CA PHE A 17 8.52 -14.12 -6.22
C PHE A 17 8.92 -12.73 -6.74
N SER A 18 7.92 -11.96 -7.17
CA SER A 18 7.99 -10.50 -7.21
C SER A 18 7.45 -9.94 -5.90
N TYR A 19 7.84 -8.70 -5.57
CA TYR A 19 7.48 -8.08 -4.31
C TYR A 19 6.86 -6.71 -4.52
N GLY A 20 5.70 -6.52 -3.91
CA GLY A 20 5.02 -5.24 -3.86
C GLY A 20 5.03 -4.62 -2.47
N ILE A 21 5.04 -3.29 -2.43
CA ILE A 21 4.84 -2.51 -1.20
C ILE A 21 3.63 -1.58 -1.36
N ARG A 22 2.86 -1.46 -0.27
CA ARG A 22 1.72 -0.54 -0.16
C ARG A 22 2.13 0.63 0.71
N LEU A 23 2.07 1.84 0.17
CA LEU A 23 2.39 3.08 0.89
C LEU A 23 1.36 4.17 0.58
N HIS A 24 1.16 5.07 1.53
CA HIS A 24 0.59 6.39 1.25
C HIS A 24 1.72 7.34 0.83
N VAL A 25 1.42 8.40 0.10
CA VAL A 25 2.41 9.40 -0.30
C VAL A 25 1.86 10.80 -0.07
N ILE A 26 2.68 11.67 0.52
CA ILE A 26 2.41 13.08 0.75
C ILE A 26 3.63 13.84 0.22
N VAL A 27 3.55 14.20 -1.06
CA VAL A 27 4.65 14.88 -1.76
C VAL A 27 4.27 16.34 -1.96
N ARG A 28 5.17 17.26 -1.63
CA ARG A 28 5.06 18.69 -1.95
C ARG A 28 6.38 19.18 -2.52
N GLU A 29 6.43 20.41 -2.96
CA GLU A 29 7.60 21.04 -3.58
C GLU A 29 8.77 21.12 -2.60
N THR A 30 8.48 21.31 -1.31
CA THR A 30 9.47 21.29 -0.23
C THR A 30 9.12 20.28 0.86
N ASN A 31 10.14 19.86 1.63
CA ASN A 31 9.94 18.97 2.78
C ASN A 31 9.01 19.62 3.82
N ALA A 32 9.18 20.92 4.09
CA ALA A 32 8.37 21.63 5.07
C ALA A 32 6.87 21.63 4.70
N GLU A 33 6.55 21.86 3.43
CA GLU A 33 5.16 21.82 2.95
C GLU A 33 4.57 20.41 3.01
N ALA A 34 5.38 19.38 2.72
CA ALA A 34 4.93 17.99 2.81
C ALA A 34 4.57 17.62 4.25
N TRP A 35 5.41 18.00 5.22
CA TRP A 35 5.14 17.81 6.64
C TRP A 35 3.95 18.62 7.12
N ALA A 36 3.80 19.88 6.68
CA ALA A 36 2.62 20.67 6.98
C ALA A 36 1.33 20.05 6.41
N ALA A 37 1.40 19.43 5.22
CA ALA A 37 0.28 18.71 4.63
C ALA A 37 -0.05 17.43 5.42
N ALA A 38 0.95 16.69 5.91
CA ALA A 38 0.76 15.52 6.77
C ALA A 38 0.06 15.90 8.09
N GLU A 39 0.51 16.97 8.75
CA GLU A 39 -0.15 17.51 9.95
C GLU A 39 -1.57 17.98 9.65
N SER A 40 -1.77 18.69 8.53
CA SER A 40 -3.11 19.15 8.14
C SER A 40 -4.06 18.00 7.81
N LEU A 41 -3.57 16.83 7.41
CA LEU A 41 -4.40 15.65 7.14
C LEU A 41 -5.03 15.12 8.44
N ILE A 42 -4.32 15.22 9.56
CA ILE A 42 -4.79 14.70 10.86
C ILE A 42 -5.34 15.78 11.79
N LYS A 43 -5.26 17.06 11.42
CA LYS A 43 -5.64 18.19 12.30
C LYS A 43 -7.07 18.15 12.84
N HIS A 44 -8.00 17.54 12.10
CA HIS A 44 -9.40 17.42 12.50
C HIS A 44 -9.73 16.08 13.16
N LEU A 45 -8.76 15.19 13.32
CA LEU A 45 -8.96 13.95 14.05
C LEU A 45 -8.97 14.29 15.54
N ASP A 46 -10.11 14.10 16.19
CA ASP A 46 -10.20 14.14 17.65
C ASP A 46 -9.76 12.81 18.27
N ASP A 47 -9.46 12.82 19.58
CA ASP A 47 -8.94 11.64 20.28
C ASP A 47 -9.96 10.51 20.28
N LYS A 48 -11.26 10.83 20.36
CA LYS A 48 -12.35 9.86 20.33
C LYS A 48 -12.41 9.10 19.01
N THR A 49 -12.17 9.79 17.89
CA THR A 49 -12.15 9.19 16.55
C THR A 49 -10.96 8.24 16.42
N ILE A 50 -9.80 8.62 16.95
CA ILE A 50 -8.62 7.74 16.96
C ILE A 50 -8.89 6.51 17.84
N GLU A 51 -9.35 6.70 19.07
CA GLU A 51 -9.67 5.59 19.98
C GLU A 51 -10.68 4.62 19.37
N ALA A 52 -11.74 5.14 18.76
CA ALA A 52 -12.76 4.33 18.08
C ALA A 52 -12.16 3.53 16.91
N ALA A 53 -11.35 4.16 16.06
CA ALA A 53 -10.69 3.49 14.95
C ALA A 53 -9.72 2.41 15.44
N GLN A 54 -8.91 2.70 16.46
CA GLN A 54 -7.97 1.75 17.04
C GLN A 54 -8.69 0.56 17.70
N ALA A 55 -9.80 0.79 18.39
CA ALA A 55 -10.62 -0.26 18.99
C ALA A 55 -11.26 -1.20 17.94
N ILE A 56 -11.60 -0.67 16.75
CA ILE A 56 -12.04 -1.51 15.63
C ILE A 56 -10.85 -2.32 15.11
N PHE A 57 -9.69 -1.69 14.94
CA PHE A 57 -8.53 -2.36 14.36
C PHE A 57 -7.93 -3.43 15.27
N SER A 58 -8.00 -3.26 16.59
CA SER A 58 -7.51 -4.24 17.57
C SER A 58 -8.35 -5.53 17.60
N ARG A 59 -9.58 -5.49 17.09
CA ARG A 59 -10.47 -6.65 16.97
C ARG A 59 -10.24 -7.45 15.69
N MET A 60 -9.37 -6.98 14.78
CA MET A 60 -9.05 -7.70 13.56
C MET A 60 -7.98 -8.76 13.80
N ASP A 61 -8.19 -9.98 13.27
CA ASP A 61 -7.23 -11.09 13.35
C ASP A 61 -6.00 -10.94 12.41
N SER A 62 -5.72 -9.72 11.94
CA SER A 62 -4.64 -9.44 11.00
C SER A 62 -3.33 -9.13 11.72
N VAL A 63 -2.36 -10.04 11.61
CA VAL A 63 -0.98 -9.81 12.07
C VAL A 63 -0.37 -8.57 11.41
N GLY A 64 -0.71 -8.32 10.14
CA GLY A 64 -0.26 -7.12 9.42
C GLY A 64 -0.78 -5.85 10.07
N GLN A 65 -2.07 -5.81 10.40
CA GLN A 65 -2.67 -4.67 11.07
C GLN A 65 -2.11 -4.48 12.49
N SER A 66 -1.98 -5.56 13.27
CA SER A 66 -1.40 -5.50 14.63
C SER A 66 0.00 -4.88 14.60
N ARG A 67 0.83 -5.26 13.63
CA ARG A 67 2.16 -4.66 13.42
C ARG A 67 2.09 -3.18 13.06
N MET A 68 1.11 -2.75 12.27
CA MET A 68 0.94 -1.33 11.93
C MET A 68 0.51 -0.50 13.14
N GLN A 69 -0.41 -1.00 13.97
CA GLN A 69 -0.80 -0.33 15.21
C GLN A 69 0.39 -0.14 16.16
N ALA A 70 1.26 -1.16 16.25
CA ALA A 70 2.45 -1.11 17.10
C ALA A 70 3.46 -0.02 16.69
N LEU A 71 3.38 0.51 15.46
CA LEU A 71 4.27 1.57 14.98
C LEU A 71 4.04 2.91 15.69
N HIS A 72 2.79 3.21 16.06
CA HIS A 72 2.43 4.48 16.69
C HIS A 72 1.80 4.30 18.09
N GLY A 73 1.29 3.11 18.41
CA GLY A 73 0.69 2.81 19.72
C GLY A 73 -0.49 3.72 20.10
N GLY A 74 -1.20 4.22 19.10
CA GLY A 74 -2.28 5.20 19.26
C GLY A 74 -1.84 6.63 19.58
N ARG A 75 -0.54 6.92 19.70
CA ARG A 75 -0.06 8.27 20.07
C ARG A 75 0.23 9.16 18.86
N ARG A 76 -0.05 10.46 19.00
CA ARG A 76 0.26 11.48 17.99
C ARG A 76 1.67 12.06 18.07
N ASP A 77 2.37 11.85 19.19
CA ASP A 77 3.67 12.47 19.47
C ASP A 77 4.85 11.81 18.75
N LYS A 78 4.67 10.62 18.19
CA LYS A 78 5.72 9.83 17.53
C LYS A 78 5.21 9.14 16.28
N LEU A 79 4.85 9.94 15.27
CA LEU A 79 4.33 9.42 14.02
C LEU A 79 5.41 9.23 12.96
N GLU A 80 6.54 9.93 13.02
CA GLU A 80 7.69 9.59 12.18
C GLU A 80 8.43 8.39 12.76
N ILE A 81 8.32 7.24 12.10
CA ILE A 81 8.87 5.96 12.58
C ILE A 81 10.21 5.61 11.94
N SER A 82 10.56 6.32 10.89
CA SER A 82 11.83 6.28 10.14
C SER A 82 11.90 7.58 9.33
N PRO A 83 13.09 8.07 8.93
CA PRO A 83 13.21 9.30 8.14
C PRO A 83 12.25 9.31 6.95
N ASN A 84 11.34 10.28 6.92
CA ASN A 84 10.34 10.48 5.87
C ASN A 84 9.32 9.33 5.72
N LEU A 85 9.17 8.49 6.75
CA LEU A 85 8.16 7.45 6.84
C LEU A 85 7.27 7.70 8.06
N TRP A 86 6.03 8.10 7.78
CA TRP A 86 5.10 8.61 8.77
C TRP A 86 3.89 7.69 8.96
N ALA A 87 3.61 7.30 10.20
CA ALA A 87 2.55 6.38 10.59
C ALA A 87 1.20 7.06 10.89
N GLY A 88 1.08 8.38 10.73
CA GLY A 88 -0.13 9.12 11.08
C GLY A 88 -1.36 8.73 10.26
N VAL A 89 -1.19 8.29 9.01
CA VAL A 89 -2.29 7.73 8.20
C VAL A 89 -2.92 6.49 8.87
N GLY A 90 -2.13 5.70 9.61
CA GLY A 90 -2.60 4.50 10.32
C GLY A 90 -3.45 4.78 11.55
N LEU A 91 -3.55 6.04 12.01
CA LEU A 91 -4.37 6.40 13.17
C LEU A 91 -5.85 6.11 12.95
N VAL A 92 -6.35 6.29 11.72
CA VAL A 92 -7.78 6.14 11.40
C VAL A 92 -8.06 5.32 10.15
N ARG A 93 -7.02 4.95 9.39
CA ARG A 93 -7.16 4.12 8.19
C ARG A 93 -6.59 2.73 8.41
N GLY A 94 -7.40 1.71 8.18
CA GLY A 94 -6.93 0.32 8.13
C GLY A 94 -6.05 0.05 6.91
N GLY A 95 -5.14 -0.93 7.01
CA GLY A 95 -4.30 -1.36 5.89
C GLY A 95 -2.95 -0.65 5.84
N ALA A 96 -2.76 0.25 4.86
CA ALA A 96 -1.50 0.97 4.64
C ALA A 96 -1.23 1.96 5.78
N GLY A 97 -0.57 1.50 6.84
CA GLY A 97 -0.38 2.29 8.05
C GLY A 97 0.69 3.37 7.96
N THR A 98 1.36 3.53 6.81
CA THR A 98 2.50 4.45 6.67
C THR A 98 2.45 5.23 5.37
N ALA A 99 2.99 6.45 5.42
CA ALA A 99 3.13 7.38 4.31
C ALA A 99 4.59 7.78 4.10
N LEU A 100 5.02 7.90 2.85
CA LEU A 100 6.22 8.66 2.52
C LEU A 100 5.87 10.14 2.50
N VAL A 101 6.59 10.95 3.27
CA VAL A 101 6.35 12.39 3.41
C VAL A 101 7.62 13.15 3.07
N GLY A 102 7.58 14.05 2.09
CA GLY A 102 8.73 14.89 1.79
C GLY A 102 8.67 15.60 0.44
N ASP A 103 9.78 16.24 0.08
CA ASP A 103 9.98 16.80 -1.27
C ASP A 103 10.17 15.68 -2.33
N PRO A 104 10.12 16.01 -3.64
CA PRO A 104 10.12 14.99 -4.68
C PRO A 104 11.40 14.14 -4.69
N GLN A 105 12.55 14.77 -4.42
CA GLN A 105 13.85 14.10 -4.37
C GLN A 105 13.93 13.13 -3.19
N THR A 106 13.45 13.56 -2.03
CA THR A 106 13.39 12.76 -0.80
C THR A 106 12.51 11.54 -1.00
N VAL A 107 11.31 11.72 -1.54
CA VAL A 107 10.35 10.63 -1.78
C VAL A 107 10.89 9.68 -2.85
N ALA A 108 11.45 10.19 -3.95
CA ALA A 108 12.09 9.35 -4.96
C ALA A 108 13.28 8.55 -4.40
N ALA A 109 14.08 9.13 -3.51
CA ALA A 109 15.18 8.44 -2.85
C ALA A 109 14.66 7.30 -1.95
N ARG A 110 13.61 7.53 -1.14
CA ARG A 110 12.98 6.47 -0.33
C ARG A 110 12.42 5.34 -1.19
N ILE A 111 11.80 5.65 -2.33
CA ILE A 111 11.31 4.64 -3.28
C ILE A 111 12.47 3.83 -3.85
N LYS A 112 13.56 4.49 -4.28
CA LYS A 112 14.76 3.82 -4.80
C LYS A 112 15.42 2.89 -3.78
N GLU A 113 15.38 3.23 -2.49
CA GLU A 113 15.84 2.31 -1.44
C GLU A 113 15.01 1.03 -1.38
N TYR A 114 13.67 1.13 -1.48
CA TYR A 114 12.82 -0.05 -1.58
C TYR A 114 13.08 -0.84 -2.87
N MET A 115 13.32 -0.16 -4.00
CA MET A 115 13.71 -0.81 -5.26
C MET A 115 15.02 -1.59 -5.12
N ALA A 116 16.01 -1.01 -4.44
CA ALA A 116 17.30 -1.65 -4.18
C ALA A 116 17.17 -2.90 -3.30
N LEU A 117 16.11 -3.01 -2.50
CA LEU A 117 15.77 -4.22 -1.75
C LEU A 117 15.09 -5.31 -2.59
N GLY A 118 14.78 -5.03 -3.86
CA GLY A 118 14.10 -5.95 -4.78
C GLY A 118 12.58 -5.80 -4.80
N ILE A 119 12.05 -4.66 -4.36
CA ILE A 119 10.62 -4.34 -4.49
C ILE A 119 10.41 -3.69 -5.86
N ASP A 120 9.60 -4.33 -6.70
CA ASP A 120 9.35 -3.90 -8.09
C ASP A 120 7.97 -3.24 -8.27
N THR A 121 7.06 -3.44 -7.33
CA THR A 121 5.66 -3.01 -7.43
C THR A 121 5.30 -2.06 -6.30
N PHE A 122 4.82 -0.86 -6.64
CA PHE A 122 4.45 0.17 -5.66
C PHE A 122 2.95 0.48 -5.76
N ILE A 123 2.20 0.12 -4.73
CA ILE A 123 0.77 0.39 -4.63
C ILE A 123 0.62 1.67 -3.80
N LEU A 124 0.44 2.81 -4.47
CA LEU A 124 0.43 4.13 -3.82
C LEU A 124 -0.99 4.66 -3.60
N SER A 125 -1.15 5.59 -2.66
CA SER A 125 -2.40 6.34 -2.46
C SER A 125 -2.09 7.73 -1.92
N GLY A 126 -3.01 8.66 -2.11
CA GLY A 126 -2.96 10.03 -1.59
C GLY A 126 -4.39 10.53 -1.29
N TYR A 127 -4.54 11.58 -0.48
CA TYR A 127 -5.81 12.26 -0.25
C TYR A 127 -5.76 13.75 -0.66
N PRO A 128 -6.71 14.23 -1.49
CA PRO A 128 -7.70 13.45 -2.23
C PRO A 128 -7.04 12.65 -3.38
N HIS A 129 -7.63 11.52 -3.74
CA HIS A 129 -6.94 10.51 -4.57
C HIS A 129 -6.57 10.99 -5.97
N LEU A 130 -7.41 11.81 -6.60
CA LEU A 130 -7.20 12.27 -7.97
C LEU A 130 -6.03 13.27 -8.03
N GLU A 131 -6.10 14.31 -7.20
CA GLU A 131 -5.14 15.40 -7.14
C GLU A 131 -3.77 14.89 -6.69
N GLU A 132 -3.72 13.99 -5.71
CA GLU A 132 -2.44 13.40 -5.29
C GLU A 132 -1.87 12.45 -6.36
N ALA A 133 -2.70 11.80 -7.18
CA ALA A 133 -2.20 11.01 -8.31
C ALA A 133 -1.50 11.90 -9.35
N TYR A 134 -2.10 13.03 -9.72
CA TYR A 134 -1.47 14.02 -10.59
C TYR A 134 -0.19 14.57 -9.97
N ARG A 135 -0.23 15.02 -8.71
CA ARG A 135 0.95 15.56 -8.03
C ARG A 135 2.10 14.58 -7.98
N PHE A 136 1.83 13.31 -7.66
CA PHE A 136 2.88 12.29 -7.65
C PHE A 136 3.45 12.05 -9.05
N ALA A 137 2.59 12.00 -10.06
CA ALA A 137 3.02 11.83 -11.45
C ALA A 137 3.87 13.01 -11.94
N GLU A 138 3.49 14.25 -11.62
CA GLU A 138 4.21 15.44 -12.06
C GLU A 138 5.54 15.64 -11.31
N LEU A 139 5.54 15.40 -10.00
CA LEU A 139 6.72 15.68 -9.16
C LEU A 139 7.71 14.52 -9.10
N VAL A 140 7.22 13.27 -8.98
CA VAL A 140 8.08 12.12 -8.61
C VAL A 140 8.38 11.20 -9.79
N PHE A 141 7.44 10.96 -10.70
CA PHE A 141 7.70 10.08 -11.84
C PHE A 141 8.96 10.47 -12.65
N PRO A 142 9.25 11.77 -12.91
CA PRO A 142 10.47 12.17 -13.63
C PRO A 142 11.78 11.76 -12.94
N LEU A 143 11.72 11.46 -11.63
CA LEU A 143 12.88 11.09 -10.81
C LEU A 143 13.06 9.57 -10.68
N LEU A 144 12.12 8.77 -11.19
CA LEU A 144 12.10 7.32 -11.08
C LEU A 144 12.43 6.66 -12.43
N PRO A 145 13.16 5.52 -12.42
CA PRO A 145 13.44 4.76 -13.64
C PRO A 145 12.22 3.92 -14.03
N LEU A 146 11.12 4.58 -14.41
CA LEU A 146 9.89 3.91 -14.78
C LEU A 146 10.07 3.24 -16.15
N SER A 147 10.17 1.91 -16.14
CA SER A 147 9.97 1.13 -17.36
C SER A 147 8.53 1.35 -17.81
N HIS A 148 8.34 2.16 -18.86
CA HIS A 148 7.09 2.20 -19.59
C HIS A 148 6.98 0.89 -20.35
N VAL A 149 6.71 -0.20 -19.63
CA VAL A 149 6.21 -1.40 -20.27
C VAL A 149 4.85 -0.98 -20.77
N GLU A 150 4.72 -0.77 -22.09
CA GLU A 150 3.42 -0.83 -22.75
C GLU A 150 2.89 -2.23 -22.54
N ASN A 151 2.39 -2.51 -21.34
CA ASN A 151 1.54 -3.64 -21.09
C ASN A 151 0.23 -3.31 -21.79
N LYS A 152 0.18 -3.54 -23.11
CA LYS A 152 -1.00 -4.00 -23.82
C LYS A 152 -1.39 -5.40 -23.33
N ALA A 153 -1.21 -5.70 -22.04
CA ALA A 153 -2.00 -6.71 -21.40
C ALA A 153 -3.42 -6.19 -21.55
N ALA A 154 -4.20 -6.87 -22.40
CA ALA A 154 -5.60 -6.55 -22.59
C ALA A 154 -6.17 -6.21 -21.21
N THR A 155 -6.67 -4.99 -21.06
CA THR A 155 -7.46 -4.61 -19.90
C THR A 155 -8.66 -5.55 -19.92
N ASN A 156 -8.50 -6.74 -19.35
CA ASN A 156 -9.56 -7.44 -18.70
C ASN A 156 -9.86 -6.57 -17.48
N VAL A 157 -10.59 -5.49 -17.75
CA VAL A 157 -11.30 -4.77 -16.71
C VAL A 157 -12.13 -5.86 -16.08
N ASN A 158 -11.75 -6.30 -14.89
CA ASN A 158 -12.55 -7.22 -14.14
C ASN A 158 -13.73 -6.39 -13.62
N THR A 159 -14.68 -6.08 -14.50
CA THR A 159 -16.01 -5.56 -14.18
C THR A 159 -16.87 -6.70 -13.62
N GLY A 160 -16.26 -7.56 -12.81
CA GLY A 160 -16.95 -8.46 -11.90
C GLY A 160 -17.41 -7.65 -10.69
N PRO A 161 -18.54 -8.00 -10.07
CA PRO A 161 -19.32 -7.09 -9.25
C PRO A 161 -18.70 -6.96 -7.86
N PHE A 162 -17.76 -6.03 -7.68
CA PHE A 162 -17.52 -5.44 -6.36
C PHE A 162 -18.49 -4.28 -6.15
N GLY A 163 -19.78 -4.63 -6.19
CA GLY A 163 -20.85 -3.90 -5.52
C GLY A 163 -21.06 -4.50 -4.13
N GLU A 164 -21.83 -3.80 -3.32
CA GLU A 164 -22.32 -4.18 -1.99
C GLU A 164 -22.40 -5.68 -1.71
N ILE A 165 -21.96 -6.04 -0.51
CA ILE A 165 -22.21 -7.34 0.10
C ILE A 165 -23.73 -7.50 0.28
N ILE A 166 -24.36 -8.40 -0.50
CA ILE A 166 -25.59 -9.07 -0.08
C ILE A 166 -25.50 -10.57 -0.40
N ALA A 167 -25.69 -11.35 0.67
CA ALA A 167 -26.08 -12.76 0.75
C ALA A 167 -25.12 -13.84 0.23
N HIS A 168 -24.71 -14.68 1.18
CA HIS A 168 -24.11 -16.00 1.01
C HIS A 168 -24.95 -16.96 0.15
N GLU A 169 -24.28 -18.01 -0.34
CA GLU A 169 -24.80 -19.29 -0.87
C GLU A 169 -24.97 -19.41 -2.40
N TYR A 170 -23.87 -19.69 -3.12
CA TYR A 170 -23.74 -20.91 -3.95
C TYR A 170 -22.32 -21.05 -4.54
N ARG A 171 -21.75 -22.26 -4.59
CA ARG A 171 -20.52 -22.57 -5.36
C ARG A 171 -20.91 -23.45 -6.55
N PRO A 172 -20.70 -23.03 -7.81
CA PRO A 172 -20.84 -23.92 -8.95
C PRO A 172 -19.69 -24.94 -8.95
N ASN A 173 -20.03 -26.23 -8.97
CA ASN A 173 -19.05 -27.30 -9.17
C ASN A 173 -18.48 -27.24 -10.59
N VAL A 174 -17.15 -27.25 -10.69
CA VAL A 174 -16.45 -27.39 -11.98
C VAL A 174 -16.63 -28.84 -12.43
N VAL A 175 -17.49 -29.07 -13.43
CA VAL A 175 -17.56 -30.36 -14.14
C VAL A 175 -16.35 -30.42 -15.08
N ALA A 176 -15.45 -31.36 -14.82
CA ALA A 176 -14.34 -31.67 -15.71
C ALA A 176 -14.86 -32.48 -16.90
N ASP A 177 -15.00 -31.84 -18.07
CA ASP A 177 -15.20 -32.56 -19.32
C ASP A 177 -13.87 -33.16 -19.80
N LYS A 178 -13.67 -34.44 -19.47
CA LYS A 178 -12.78 -35.35 -20.19
C LYS A 178 -13.63 -36.35 -20.97
N ALA A 179 -13.84 -36.06 -22.24
CA ALA A 179 -14.19 -37.01 -23.28
C ALA A 179 -13.85 -36.36 -24.63
N ARG A 180 -13.24 -36.99 -25.63
CA ARG A 180 -12.79 -38.36 -25.84
C ARG A 180 -11.97 -38.28 -27.14
N ALA A 181 -10.71 -38.72 -27.12
CA ALA A 181 -9.92 -38.90 -28.34
C ALA A 181 -9.57 -40.38 -28.48
N GLN A 182 -9.88 -40.89 -29.67
CA GLN A 182 -9.35 -42.08 -30.34
C GLN A 182 -10.00 -43.46 -30.09
N SER A 183 -10.38 -44.03 -31.25
CA SER A 183 -10.54 -45.45 -31.65
C SER A 183 -11.43 -46.37 -30.82
#